data_AF-A0AAN7J722-F1
#
_entry.id   AF-A0AAN7J722-F1
#
_cell.length_a   1.000
_cell.length_b   1.000
_cell.length_c   1.000
_cell.angle_alpha   90.00
_cell.angle_beta   90.00
_cell.angle_gamma   90.00
#
_symmetry.space_group_name_H-M   'P 1'
#
loop_
_entity.id
_entity.type
_entity.pdbx_description
1 polymer ?
#
loop_
_entity_poly.entity_id
_entity_poly.type
_entity_poly.pdbx_seq_one_letter_code
_entity_poly.pdbx_strand_id
1 'polypeptide(L)'
;MASSDGELEEQLLQAGNKLVDPPSSVDELLSLLDRVENCLSKVEQSPTKSMQSALSPSLKALVADQLFRHSNVDVKVAVASCISEITRITAPDAPYDDDQMKEVFQLIVSSFENLSDKSSRSYTKRTSILETVDNVRSCVVMLDLECDALILEMFQNFLKSIRDYHPENVFSSMETIMNLVLEESEDISLELLTPILTNVKTDNEVIDTLD
;
A
#
# COMPACT_ATOMS: atom_id res chain seq x y z
N MET A 1 16.74 1.41 27.62
CA MET A 1 15.62 0.94 26.77
C MET A 1 14.45 1.93 26.81
N ALA A 2 14.10 2.53 27.95
CA ALA A 2 13.06 3.58 28.03
C ALA A 2 13.37 4.94 27.33
N SER A 3 14.40 5.04 26.48
CA SER A 3 14.79 6.31 25.83
C SER A 3 14.53 6.36 24.33
N SER A 4 14.48 5.21 23.64
CA SER A 4 14.20 5.15 22.18
C SER A 4 12.71 5.22 21.90
N ASP A 5 11.91 4.47 22.68
CA ASP A 5 10.49 4.29 22.38
C ASP A 5 9.70 5.56 22.71
N GLY A 6 10.02 6.22 23.83
CA GLY A 6 9.43 7.50 24.18
C GLY A 6 9.79 8.63 23.22
N GLU A 7 10.98 8.60 22.61
CA GLU A 7 11.36 9.56 21.57
C GLU A 7 10.56 9.32 20.28
N LEU A 8 10.40 8.05 19.89
CA LEU A 8 9.59 7.66 18.73
C LEU A 8 8.11 8.06 18.92
N GLU A 9 7.54 7.80 20.10
CA GLU A 9 6.17 8.21 20.47
C GLU A 9 5.98 9.72 20.30
N GLU A 10 6.88 10.53 20.84
CA GLU A 10 6.81 11.99 20.75
C GLU A 10 6.96 12.47 19.29
N GLN A 11 7.91 11.89 18.53
CA GLN A 11 8.12 12.27 17.14
C GLN A 11 6.89 11.99 16.28
N LEU A 12 6.27 10.83 16.48
CA LEU A 12 5.07 10.39 15.78
C LEU A 12 3.86 11.23 16.17
N LEU A 13 3.66 11.48 17.48
CA LEU A 13 2.57 12.32 17.98
C LEU A 13 2.66 13.75 17.39
N GLN A 14 3.84 14.35 17.42
CA GLN A 14 4.07 15.67 16.86
C GLN A 14 3.82 15.72 15.35
N ALA A 15 4.29 14.72 14.60
CA ALA A 15 4.11 14.67 13.15
C ALA A 15 2.65 14.42 12.77
N GLY A 16 1.97 13.51 13.46
CA GLY A 16 0.54 13.24 13.29
C GLY A 16 -0.32 14.46 13.59
N ASN A 17 -0.02 15.21 14.65
CA ASN A 17 -0.73 16.46 14.96
C ASN A 17 -0.58 17.52 13.85
N LYS A 18 0.58 17.57 13.18
CA LYS A 18 0.78 18.45 12.02
C LYS A 18 0.03 17.98 10.77
N LEU A 19 -0.30 16.70 10.63
CA LEU A 19 -1.13 16.21 9.53
C LEU A 19 -2.61 16.61 9.67
N VAL A 20 -3.07 16.93 10.89
CA VAL A 20 -4.44 17.40 11.13
C VAL A 20 -4.68 18.75 10.45
N ASP A 21 -3.68 19.63 10.45
CA ASP A 21 -3.67 20.90 9.72
C ASP A 21 -2.41 20.96 8.82
N PRO A 22 -2.47 20.27 7.66
CA PRO A 22 -1.30 20.02 6.84
C PRO A 22 -0.81 21.29 6.14
N PRO A 23 0.50 21.42 5.88
CA PRO A 23 1.02 22.53 5.11
C PRO A 23 0.43 22.54 3.69
N SER A 24 0.18 23.74 3.15
CA SER A 24 -0.37 23.90 1.80
C SER A 24 0.64 23.62 0.69
N SER A 25 1.94 23.67 1.00
CA SER A 25 3.01 23.37 0.06
C SER A 25 3.14 21.85 -0.11
N VAL A 26 3.10 21.39 -1.36
CA VAL A 26 3.26 19.96 -1.69
C VAL A 26 4.59 19.40 -1.17
N ASP A 27 5.69 20.15 -1.31
CA ASP A 27 7.00 19.66 -0.88
C ASP A 27 7.12 19.60 0.65
N GLU A 28 6.49 20.53 1.37
CA GLU A 28 6.45 20.51 2.83
C GLU A 28 5.55 19.37 3.33
N LEU A 29 4.42 19.13 2.66
CA LEU A 29 3.51 18.03 2.98
C LEU A 29 4.17 16.67 2.73
N LEU A 30 4.86 16.49 1.60
CA LEU A 30 5.61 15.28 1.31
C LEU A 30 6.71 15.04 2.34
N SER A 31 7.44 16.08 2.73
CA SER A 31 8.47 15.98 3.79
C SER A 31 7.85 15.58 5.15
N LEU A 32 6.64 16.06 5.46
CA LEU A 32 5.92 15.68 6.67
C LEU A 32 5.44 14.22 6.60
N LEU A 33 4.89 13.78 5.47
CA LEU A 33 4.46 12.40 5.24
C LEU A 33 5.66 11.44 5.30
N ASP A 34 6.79 11.79 4.71
CA ASP A 34 8.05 11.03 4.82
C ASP A 34 8.47 10.85 6.29
N ARG A 35 8.36 11.90 7.11
CA ARG A 35 8.65 11.80 8.54
C ARG A 35 7.67 10.88 9.26
N VAL A 36 6.39 10.94 8.93
CA VAL A 36 5.36 10.08 9.52
C VAL A 36 5.60 8.62 9.15
N GLU A 37 5.77 8.31 7.87
CA GLU A 37 6.10 6.97 7.37
C GLU A 37 7.36 6.40 8.04
N ASN A 38 8.43 7.19 8.14
CA ASN A 38 9.67 6.78 8.81
C ASN A 38 9.51 6.49 10.31
N CYS A 39 8.52 7.11 10.97
CA CYS A 39 8.17 6.77 12.34
C CYS A 39 7.35 5.49 12.39
N LEU A 40 6.32 5.39 11.55
CA LEU A 40 5.42 4.23 11.46
C LEU A 40 6.18 2.93 11.14
N SER A 41 7.15 2.97 10.23
CA SER A 41 7.96 1.80 9.84
C SER A 41 8.79 1.20 10.99
N LYS A 42 9.01 1.97 12.06
CA LYS A 42 9.72 1.53 13.27
C LYS A 42 8.80 1.01 14.36
N VAL A 43 7.49 1.17 14.21
CA VAL A 43 6.52 0.69 15.20
C VAL A 43 6.21 -0.77 14.91
N GLU A 44 6.43 -1.62 15.90
CA GLU A 44 6.08 -3.03 15.83
C GLU A 44 4.56 -3.26 15.93
N GLN A 45 4.12 -4.45 15.52
CA GLN A 45 2.74 -4.88 15.70
C GLN A 45 2.37 -4.95 17.18
N SER A 46 1.07 -4.81 17.48
CA SER A 46 0.55 -4.81 18.85
C SER A 46 1.23 -3.77 19.77
N PRO A 47 1.26 -2.47 19.36
CA PRO A 47 1.96 -1.43 20.12
C PRO A 47 1.33 -1.20 21.50
N THR A 48 2.12 -0.62 22.42
CA THR A 48 1.68 -0.20 23.75
C THR A 48 0.53 0.83 23.67
N LYS A 49 -0.25 0.98 24.75
CA LYS A 49 -1.32 1.99 24.80
C LYS A 49 -0.82 3.43 24.60
N SER A 50 0.39 3.74 25.06
CA SER A 50 1.03 5.05 24.84
C SER A 50 1.32 5.26 23.36
N MET A 51 1.93 4.27 22.69
CA MET A 51 2.19 4.32 21.27
C MET A 51 0.90 4.36 20.43
N GLN A 52 -0.15 3.61 20.80
CA GLN A 52 -1.48 3.74 20.19
C GLN A 52 -2.05 5.15 20.30
N SER A 53 -1.84 5.80 21.45
CA SER A 53 -2.25 7.19 21.64
C SER A 53 -1.45 8.16 20.75
N ALA A 54 -0.15 7.90 20.56
CA ALA A 54 0.71 8.66 19.65
C ALA A 54 0.36 8.46 18.16
N LEU A 55 -0.12 7.27 17.78
CA LEU A 55 -0.61 6.96 16.43
C LEU A 55 -1.93 7.66 16.08
N SER A 56 -2.77 7.96 17.08
CA SER A 56 -4.15 8.40 16.87
C SER A 56 -4.32 9.62 15.96
N PRO A 57 -3.50 10.69 16.06
CA PRO A 57 -3.62 11.83 15.15
C PRO A 57 -3.33 11.46 13.69
N SER A 58 -2.29 10.65 13.44
CA SER A 58 -1.96 10.18 12.09
C SER A 58 -3.07 9.32 11.51
N LEU A 59 -3.60 8.38 12.29
CA LEU A 59 -4.69 7.49 11.88
C LEU A 59 -5.91 8.28 11.42
N LYS A 60 -6.27 9.35 12.13
CA LYS A 60 -7.41 10.22 11.76
C LYS A 60 -7.11 11.12 10.57
N ALA A 61 -5.92 11.71 10.53
CA ALA A 61 -5.57 12.69 9.51
C ALA A 61 -5.41 12.07 8.12
N LEU A 62 -4.83 10.86 8.04
CA LEU A 62 -4.53 10.21 6.76
C LEU A 62 -5.77 9.81 5.96
N VAL A 63 -6.90 9.55 6.63
CA VAL A 63 -8.20 9.26 6.00
C VAL A 63 -9.09 10.50 5.86
N ALA A 64 -8.62 11.68 6.27
CA ALA A 64 -9.35 12.92 6.05
C ALA A 64 -9.22 13.36 4.58
N ASP A 65 -10.32 13.84 4.00
CA ASP A 65 -10.42 14.22 2.58
C ASP A 65 -9.27 15.09 2.07
N GLN A 66 -8.78 16.01 2.91
CA GLN A 66 -7.69 16.93 2.58
C GLN A 66 -6.39 16.21 2.17
N LEU A 67 -6.11 15.02 2.74
CA LEU A 67 -4.96 14.19 2.41
C LEU A 67 -5.37 13.03 1.50
N PHE A 68 -6.45 12.34 1.87
CA PHE A 68 -6.89 11.11 1.22
C PHE A 68 -7.30 11.32 -0.25
N ARG A 69 -7.97 12.45 -0.54
CA ARG A 69 -8.45 12.82 -1.88
C ARG A 69 -7.60 13.93 -2.51
N HIS A 70 -6.33 14.03 -2.11
CA HIS A 70 -5.43 15.06 -2.60
C HIS A 70 -5.19 14.95 -4.12
N SER A 71 -5.09 16.09 -4.81
CA SER A 71 -4.99 16.12 -6.28
C SER A 71 -3.61 15.68 -6.80
N ASN A 72 -2.55 15.96 -6.04
CA ASN A 72 -1.19 15.53 -6.38
C ASN A 72 -1.02 14.01 -6.16
N VAL A 73 -0.54 13.31 -7.20
CA VAL A 73 -0.35 11.86 -7.21
C VAL A 73 0.72 11.40 -6.21
N ASP A 74 1.83 12.14 -6.09
CA ASP A 74 2.91 11.77 -5.17
C ASP A 74 2.45 11.85 -3.71
N VAL A 75 1.62 12.86 -3.39
CA VAL A 75 0.99 12.99 -2.07
C VAL A 75 0.07 11.80 -1.81
N LYS A 76 -0.77 11.40 -2.78
CA LYS A 76 -1.63 10.21 -2.64
C LYS A 76 -0.83 8.93 -2.38
N VAL A 77 0.27 8.71 -3.09
CA VAL A 77 1.14 7.55 -2.85
C VAL A 77 1.81 7.63 -1.47
N ALA A 78 2.24 8.82 -1.03
CA ALA A 78 2.81 9.00 0.30
C ALA A 78 1.78 8.75 1.43
N VAL A 79 0.52 9.17 1.24
CA VAL A 79 -0.59 8.86 2.15
C VAL A 79 -0.86 7.36 2.16
N ALA A 80 -0.92 6.72 0.98
CA ALA A 80 -1.10 5.27 0.85
C ALA A 80 -0.01 4.49 1.60
N SER A 81 1.25 4.94 1.50
CA SER A 81 2.39 4.34 2.20
C SER A 81 2.31 4.50 3.71
N CYS A 82 1.88 5.66 4.21
CA CYS A 82 1.62 5.82 5.64
C CYS A 82 0.48 4.91 6.12
N ILE A 83 -0.60 4.81 5.34
CA ILE A 83 -1.74 3.95 5.68
C ILE A 83 -1.36 2.48 5.64
N SER A 84 -0.56 2.02 4.67
CA SER A 84 -0.10 0.62 4.62
C SER A 84 0.69 0.26 5.87
N GLU A 85 1.53 1.16 6.38
CA GLU A 85 2.22 0.95 7.65
C GLU A 85 1.29 0.93 8.85
N ILE A 86 0.24 1.77 8.89
CA ILE A 86 -0.79 1.69 9.93
C ILE A 86 -1.48 0.32 9.89
N THR A 87 -1.89 -0.16 8.71
CA THR A 87 -2.47 -1.49 8.54
C THR A 87 -1.50 -2.57 9.02
N ARG A 88 -0.19 -2.45 8.74
CA ARG A 88 0.81 -3.37 9.26
C ARG A 88 0.86 -3.39 10.77
N ILE A 89 0.86 -2.22 11.41
CA ILE A 89 0.96 -2.06 12.87
C ILE A 89 -0.28 -2.63 13.59
N THR A 90 -1.47 -2.42 13.03
CA THR A 90 -2.73 -2.84 13.65
C THR A 90 -3.08 -4.29 13.35
N ALA A 91 -2.52 -4.89 12.30
CA ALA A 91 -2.75 -6.29 11.96
C ALA A 91 -2.55 -7.22 13.18
N PRO A 92 -3.46 -8.20 13.40
CA PRO A 92 -4.51 -8.64 12.47
C PRO A 92 -5.79 -7.79 12.48
N ASP A 93 -5.89 -6.79 13.37
CA ASP A 93 -7.06 -5.93 13.47
C ASP A 93 -7.03 -4.84 12.38
N ALA A 94 -8.16 -4.64 11.69
CA ALA A 94 -8.29 -3.57 10.72
C ALA A 94 -8.24 -2.20 11.42
N PRO A 95 -7.49 -1.21 10.87
CA PRO A 95 -7.39 0.12 11.47
C PRO A 95 -8.67 0.97 11.30
N TYR A 96 -9.54 0.59 10.37
CA TYR A 96 -10.78 1.29 10.01
C TYR A 96 -11.93 0.29 9.84
N ASP A 97 -13.17 0.80 9.77
CA ASP A 97 -14.33 -0.02 9.42
C ASP A 97 -14.31 -0.48 7.96
N ASP A 98 -15.18 -1.44 7.61
CA ASP A 98 -15.21 -2.11 6.30
C ASP A 98 -15.37 -1.13 5.12
N ASP A 99 -16.24 -0.11 5.26
CA ASP A 99 -16.48 0.88 4.20
C ASP A 99 -15.25 1.76 3.99
N GLN A 100 -14.62 2.21 5.08
CA GLN A 100 -13.37 2.96 5.01
C GLN A 100 -12.21 2.11 4.48
N MET A 101 -12.15 0.83 4.86
CA MET A 101 -11.12 -0.09 4.37
C MET A 101 -11.21 -0.31 2.86
N LYS A 102 -12.42 -0.37 2.28
CA LYS A 102 -12.60 -0.42 0.81
C LYS A 102 -12.01 0.80 0.11
N GLU A 103 -12.25 2.00 0.64
CA GLU A 103 -11.63 3.22 0.11
C GLU A 103 -10.11 3.18 0.24
N VAL A 104 -9.59 2.73 1.40
CA VAL A 104 -8.15 2.57 1.64
C VAL A 104 -7.52 1.61 0.62
N PHE A 105 -8.16 0.47 0.36
CA PHE A 105 -7.67 -0.48 -0.64
C PHE A 105 -7.69 0.13 -2.05
N GLN A 106 -8.70 0.93 -2.39
CA GLN A 106 -8.70 1.66 -3.66
C GLN A 106 -7.48 2.58 -3.79
N LEU A 107 -7.14 3.32 -2.72
CA LEU A 107 -5.95 4.18 -2.72
C LEU A 107 -4.65 3.37 -2.85
N ILE A 108 -4.54 2.23 -2.14
CA ILE A 108 -3.40 1.32 -2.22
C ILE A 108 -3.26 0.74 -3.63
N VAL A 109 -4.33 0.20 -4.23
CA VAL A 109 -4.31 -0.39 -5.57
C VAL A 109 -3.96 0.65 -6.64
N SER A 110 -4.46 1.88 -6.52
CA SER A 110 -4.08 2.99 -7.42
C SER A 110 -2.59 3.34 -7.34
N SER A 111 -1.93 3.00 -6.23
CA SER A 111 -0.48 3.16 -6.08
C SER A 111 0.32 2.13 -6.88
N PHE A 112 -0.32 1.18 -7.57
CA PHE A 112 0.37 0.20 -8.42
C PHE A 112 0.33 0.52 -9.93
N GLU A 113 -0.47 1.47 -10.41
CA GLU A 113 -0.64 1.76 -11.86
C GLU A 113 0.67 2.05 -12.63
N ASN A 114 1.68 2.61 -11.95
CA ASN A 114 2.98 2.98 -12.55
C ASN A 114 4.15 2.33 -11.82
N LEU A 115 3.96 1.10 -11.33
CA LEU A 115 4.98 0.41 -10.54
C LEU A 115 6.25 0.10 -11.35
N SER A 116 6.18 0.07 -12.69
CA SER A 116 7.36 -0.07 -13.56
C SER A 116 8.21 1.20 -13.67
N ASP A 117 7.69 2.40 -13.36
CA ASP A 117 8.43 3.65 -13.54
C ASP A 117 9.44 3.90 -12.40
N LYS A 118 10.66 3.36 -12.56
CA LYS A 118 11.80 3.60 -11.67
C LYS A 118 12.26 5.05 -11.58
N SER A 119 11.87 5.90 -12.55
CA SER A 119 12.24 7.32 -12.54
C SER A 119 11.27 8.17 -11.70
N SER A 120 10.09 7.62 -11.38
CA SER A 120 9.12 8.26 -10.50
C SER A 120 9.70 8.51 -9.11
N ARG A 121 9.48 9.72 -8.58
CA ARG A 121 9.83 10.03 -7.19
C ARG A 121 9.10 9.16 -6.16
N SER A 122 7.99 8.53 -6.55
CA SER A 122 7.19 7.66 -5.70
C SER A 122 7.57 6.18 -5.83
N TYR A 123 8.49 5.80 -6.72
CA TYR A 123 8.81 4.39 -6.98
C TYR A 123 9.11 3.61 -5.68
N THR A 124 10.00 4.13 -4.83
CA THR A 124 10.35 3.50 -3.55
C THR A 124 9.16 3.32 -2.62
N LYS A 125 8.21 4.26 -2.61
CA LYS A 125 6.99 4.14 -1.82
C LYS A 125 6.04 3.10 -2.40
N ARG A 126 5.90 3.04 -3.72
CA ARG A 126 5.08 2.02 -4.39
C ARG A 126 5.60 0.60 -4.11
N THR A 127 6.92 0.40 -4.12
CA THR A 127 7.52 -0.88 -3.76
C THR A 127 7.33 -1.20 -2.27
N SER A 128 7.49 -0.20 -1.38
CA SER A 128 7.21 -0.40 0.05
C SER A 128 5.75 -0.75 0.32
N ILE A 129 4.79 -0.11 -0.35
CA ILE A 129 3.36 -0.44 -0.24
C ILE A 129 3.12 -1.89 -0.67
N LEU A 130 3.70 -2.31 -1.80
CA LEU A 130 3.58 -3.68 -2.29
C LEU A 130 4.10 -4.69 -1.27
N GLU A 131 5.30 -4.47 -0.75
CA GLU A 131 5.93 -5.32 0.27
C GLU A 131 5.08 -5.38 1.53
N THR A 132 4.51 -4.26 1.98
CA THR A 132 3.65 -4.24 3.16
C THR A 132 2.34 -5.00 2.91
N VAL A 133 1.70 -4.84 1.76
CA VAL A 133 0.49 -5.58 1.35
C VAL A 133 0.72 -7.08 1.37
N ASP A 134 1.84 -7.53 0.81
CA ASP A 134 2.29 -8.92 0.80
C ASP A 134 2.49 -9.45 2.23
N ASN A 135 3.34 -8.77 3.01
CA ASN A 135 3.74 -9.20 4.36
C ASN A 135 2.56 -9.36 5.33
N VAL A 136 1.53 -8.51 5.24
CA VAL A 136 0.39 -8.56 6.17
C VAL A 136 -0.85 -9.19 5.59
N ARG A 137 -0.75 -9.89 4.45
CA ARG A 137 -1.89 -10.69 4.02
C ARG A 137 -2.99 -9.84 3.38
N SER A 138 -2.75 -8.58 3.03
CA SER A 138 -3.81 -7.57 2.84
C SER A 138 -4.83 -7.95 1.76
N CYS A 139 -4.43 -8.72 0.76
CA CYS A 139 -5.34 -9.21 -0.28
C CYS A 139 -6.41 -10.19 0.24
N VAL A 140 -6.17 -10.88 1.35
CA VAL A 140 -7.18 -11.73 2.01
C VAL A 140 -8.29 -10.87 2.59
N VAL A 141 -7.93 -9.74 3.22
CA VAL A 141 -8.93 -8.78 3.71
C VAL A 141 -9.73 -8.18 2.55
N MET A 142 -9.11 -7.96 1.39
CA MET A 142 -9.84 -7.54 0.19
C MET A 142 -10.85 -8.59 -0.28
N LEU A 143 -10.53 -9.89 -0.18
CA LEU A 143 -11.46 -10.98 -0.47
C LEU A 143 -12.61 -11.01 0.55
N ASP A 144 -12.31 -10.93 1.85
CA ASP A 144 -13.31 -10.89 2.93
C ASP A 144 -14.29 -9.72 2.79
N LEU A 145 -13.82 -8.59 2.25
CA LEU A 145 -14.62 -7.39 1.99
C LEU A 145 -15.32 -7.39 0.61
N GLU A 146 -15.20 -8.47 -0.17
CA GLU A 146 -15.78 -8.61 -1.51
C GLU A 146 -15.30 -7.52 -2.49
N CYS A 147 -14.00 -7.20 -2.47
CA CYS A 147 -13.37 -6.17 -3.31
C CYS A 147 -12.96 -6.66 -4.71
N ASP A 148 -13.78 -7.49 -5.37
CA ASP A 148 -13.43 -8.21 -6.61
C ASP A 148 -12.92 -7.29 -7.73
N ALA A 149 -13.55 -6.13 -7.91
CA ALA A 149 -13.14 -5.16 -8.92
C ALA A 149 -11.75 -4.57 -8.65
N LEU A 150 -11.41 -4.32 -7.37
CA LEU A 150 -10.09 -3.83 -6.98
C LEU A 150 -9.03 -4.91 -7.08
N ILE A 151 -9.38 -6.17 -6.79
CA ILE A 151 -8.49 -7.32 -6.97
C ILE A 151 -8.16 -7.50 -8.46
N LEU A 152 -9.16 -7.41 -9.33
CA LEU A 152 -8.96 -7.45 -10.78
C LEU A 152 -8.07 -6.30 -11.26
N GLU A 153 -8.32 -5.07 -10.80
CA GLU A 153 -7.49 -3.91 -11.12
C GLU A 153 -6.04 -4.11 -10.66
N MET A 154 -5.82 -4.63 -9.45
CA MET A 154 -4.51 -4.94 -8.90
C MET A 154 -3.76 -5.94 -9.77
N PHE A 155 -4.40 -7.03 -10.19
CA PHE A 155 -3.80 -8.03 -11.10
C PHE A 155 -3.40 -7.40 -12.43
N GLN A 156 -4.26 -6.56 -13.00
CA GLN A 156 -3.95 -5.84 -14.24
C GLN A 156 -2.76 -4.88 -14.06
N ASN A 157 -2.69 -4.17 -12.95
CA ASN A 157 -1.59 -3.24 -12.64
C ASN A 157 -0.26 -3.99 -12.48
N PHE A 158 -0.25 -5.13 -11.77
CA PHE A 158 0.93 -5.98 -11.63
C PHE A 158 1.40 -6.51 -12.97
N LEU A 159 0.52 -7.18 -13.72
CA LEU A 159 0.88 -7.79 -15.00
C LEU A 159 1.39 -6.77 -16.03
N LYS A 160 0.82 -5.56 -16.06
CA LYS A 160 1.32 -4.45 -16.92
C LYS A 160 2.70 -3.94 -16.48
N SER A 161 3.01 -4.04 -15.18
CA SER A 161 4.21 -3.49 -14.57
C SER A 161 5.40 -4.44 -14.51
N ILE A 162 5.21 -5.76 -14.67
CA ILE A 162 6.32 -6.73 -14.60
C ILE A 162 7.41 -6.41 -15.62
N ARG A 163 8.65 -6.29 -15.15
CA ARG A 163 9.87 -6.00 -15.92
C ARG A 163 11.04 -6.76 -15.32
N ASP A 164 11.96 -7.18 -16.18
CA ASP A 164 13.18 -7.95 -15.84
C ASP A 164 14.11 -7.21 -14.87
N TYR A 165 14.09 -5.88 -14.88
CA TYR A 165 14.91 -5.07 -14.01
C TYR A 165 14.38 -4.94 -12.59
N HIS A 166 13.16 -5.40 -12.26
CA HIS A 166 12.65 -5.25 -10.90
C HIS A 166 13.55 -5.95 -9.89
N PRO A 167 13.76 -5.37 -8.70
CA PRO A 167 14.31 -6.11 -7.58
C PRO A 167 13.51 -7.39 -7.33
N GLU A 168 14.19 -8.46 -6.90
CA GLU A 168 13.58 -9.78 -6.69
C GLU A 168 12.38 -9.72 -5.75
N ASN A 169 12.46 -8.93 -4.67
CA ASN A 169 11.38 -8.76 -3.72
C ASN A 169 10.13 -8.11 -4.34
N VAL A 170 10.28 -7.20 -5.30
CA VAL A 170 9.14 -6.58 -5.98
C VAL A 170 8.41 -7.60 -6.85
N PHE A 171 9.15 -8.46 -7.56
CA PHE A 171 8.55 -9.54 -8.34
C PHE A 171 7.90 -10.59 -7.43
N SER A 172 8.62 -11.03 -6.40
CA SER A 172 8.14 -12.04 -5.44
C SER A 172 6.88 -11.57 -4.71
N SER A 173 6.77 -10.29 -4.32
CA SER A 173 5.55 -9.81 -3.67
C SER A 173 4.35 -9.76 -4.61
N MET A 174 4.53 -9.38 -5.89
CA MET A 174 3.42 -9.48 -6.87
C MET A 174 2.96 -10.92 -7.03
N GLU A 175 3.90 -11.86 -7.16
CA GLU A 175 3.62 -13.28 -7.29
C GLU A 175 2.91 -13.84 -6.06
N THR A 176 3.42 -13.59 -4.86
CA THR A 176 2.84 -14.08 -3.60
C THR A 176 1.42 -13.56 -3.42
N ILE A 177 1.18 -12.26 -3.67
CA ILE A 177 -0.16 -11.67 -3.56
C ILE A 177 -1.11 -12.34 -4.56
N MET A 178 -0.71 -12.48 -5.83
CA MET A 178 -1.56 -13.08 -6.86
C MET A 178 -1.87 -14.54 -6.58
N ASN A 179 -0.87 -15.32 -6.16
CA ASN A 179 -1.07 -16.72 -5.78
C ASN A 179 -2.02 -16.83 -4.59
N LEU A 180 -1.82 -16.00 -3.56
CA LEU A 180 -2.63 -16.07 -2.37
C LEU A 180 -4.10 -15.73 -2.64
N VAL A 181 -4.35 -14.74 -3.50
CA VAL A 181 -5.72 -14.45 -3.95
C VAL A 181 -6.36 -15.67 -4.60
N LEU A 182 -5.64 -16.37 -5.48
CA LEU A 182 -6.17 -17.57 -6.15
C LEU A 182 -6.36 -18.75 -5.20
N GLU A 183 -5.51 -18.89 -4.19
CA GLU A 183 -5.57 -19.96 -3.19
C GLU A 183 -6.71 -19.78 -2.18
N GLU A 184 -6.97 -18.54 -1.75
CA GLU A 184 -7.97 -18.21 -0.73
C GLU A 184 -9.35 -17.88 -1.34
N SER A 185 -9.47 -17.75 -2.66
CA SER A 185 -10.76 -17.54 -3.33
C SER A 185 -11.62 -18.82 -3.29
N GLU A 186 -12.87 -18.71 -2.84
CA GLU A 186 -13.84 -19.82 -2.92
C GLU A 186 -14.17 -20.18 -4.37
N ASP A 187 -14.39 -19.17 -5.21
CA ASP A 187 -14.66 -19.29 -6.64
C ASP A 187 -13.81 -18.28 -7.43
N ILE A 188 -13.13 -18.74 -8.47
CA ILE A 188 -12.28 -17.88 -9.30
C ILE A 188 -13.06 -17.48 -10.57
N SER A 189 -13.34 -16.19 -10.71
CA SER A 189 -14.06 -15.66 -11.87
C SER A 189 -13.21 -15.72 -13.14
N LEU A 190 -13.87 -15.91 -14.29
CA LEU A 190 -13.20 -15.83 -15.60
C LEU A 190 -12.60 -14.44 -15.85
N GLU A 191 -13.19 -13.39 -15.30
CA GLU A 191 -12.68 -12.02 -15.40
C GLU A 191 -11.31 -11.90 -14.73
N LEU A 192 -11.11 -12.51 -13.56
CA LEU A 192 -9.82 -12.54 -12.86
C LEU A 192 -8.76 -13.38 -13.59
N LEU A 193 -9.17 -14.49 -14.21
CA LEU A 193 -8.26 -15.35 -15.00
C LEU A 193 -7.84 -14.72 -16.34
N THR A 194 -8.70 -13.88 -16.93
CA THR A 194 -8.47 -13.34 -18.28
C THR A 194 -7.15 -12.57 -18.41
N PRO A 195 -6.79 -11.63 -17.51
CA PRO A 195 -5.49 -10.96 -17.54
C PRO A 195 -4.30 -11.92 -17.51
N ILE A 196 -4.35 -12.97 -16.68
CA ILE A 196 -3.27 -13.96 -16.54
C ILE A 196 -3.09 -14.71 -17.86
N LEU A 197 -4.18 -15.29 -18.38
CA LEU A 197 -4.16 -16.06 -19.63
C LEU A 197 -3.72 -15.22 -20.83
N THR A 198 -4.11 -13.94 -20.86
CA THR A 198 -3.72 -13.00 -21.91
C THR A 198 -2.22 -12.72 -21.89
N ASN A 199 -1.61 -12.57 -20.72
CA ASN A 199 -0.16 -12.38 -20.61
C ASN A 199 0.60 -13.63 -21.07
N VAL A 200 0.19 -14.83 -20.61
CA VAL A 200 0.81 -16.10 -21.05
C VAL A 200 0.72 -16.29 -22.56
N LYS A 201 -0.40 -15.93 -23.19
CA LYS A 201 -0.55 -16.00 -24.64
C LYS A 201 0.41 -15.04 -25.37
N THR A 202 0.55 -13.82 -24.86
CA THR A 202 1.40 -12.78 -25.48
C THR A 202 2.87 -13.19 -25.46
N ASP A 203 3.35 -13.81 -24.37
CA ASP A 203 4.72 -14.29 -24.28
C ASP A 203 5.02 -15.41 -25.30
N ASN A 204 4.05 -16.27 -25.60
CA ASN A 204 4.20 -17.31 -26.62
C ASN A 204 4.30 -16.73 -28.04
N GLU A 205 3.57 -15.65 -28.35
CA GLU A 205 3.64 -14.99 -29.66
C GLU A 205 5.00 -14.28 -29.90
N VAL A 206 5.67 -13.82 -28.83
CA VAL A 206 7.01 -13.23 -28.94
C VAL A 206 8.07 -14.29 -29.28
N ILE A 207 7.93 -15.50 -28.76
CA ILE A 207 8.85 -16.62 -29.04
C ILE A 207 8.74 -17.07 -30.50
N ASP A 208 7.54 -17.07 -31.08
CA ASP A 208 7.30 -17.46 -32.49
C ASP A 208 7.81 -16.43 -33.53
N THR A 209 8.28 -15.25 -33.11
CA THR A 209 8.79 -14.20 -34.03
C THR A 209 10.32 -14.12 -34.13
N LEU A 210 11.04 -15.05 -33.49
CA LEU A 210 12.51 -15.10 -33.48
C LEU A 210 13.12 -16.22 -34.35
N ASP A 211 12.34 -16.88 -35.20
CA ASP A 211 12.81 -17.86 -36.20
C ASP A 211 12.87 -17.29 -37.64
#